data_AF-A0A8J4WZ98-F1
#
_entry.id   AF-A0A8J4WZ98-F1
#
_cell.length_a   1.000
_cell.length_b   1.000
_cell.length_c   1.000
_cell.angle_alpha   90.00
_cell.angle_beta   90.00
_cell.angle_gamma   90.00
#
_symmetry.space_group_name_H-M   'P 1'
#
loop_
_entity.id
_entity.type
_entity.pdbx_description
1 polymer ?
#
loop_
_entity_poly.entity_id
_entity_poly.type
_entity_poly.pdbx_seq_one_letter_code
_entity_poly.pdbx_strand_id
1 'polypeptide(L)'
;MARTESAEAQLAELELLLSMFPSQEELEVEPVAYAELRAYVEGTDECPPSTRPELCVKIRTHSGVDVSLSCTYPSDYPKVLPEIVVRCGELSRAQHVCLVSDLRSYLRESCTAGEVCVLSAVDWLRDHTHEYLEKNDGADDGTKGATETQSAEIFTRLWIYSHHIYNKTKRKNILEWAKELHLTGFSMPGKPGVVCVEGLQAACEEFWA
;
A
#
# COMPACT_ATOMS: atom_id res chain seq x y z
N MET A 1 19.35 -19.33 12.61
CA MET A 1 20.04 -19.33 11.30
C MET A 1 19.17 -18.63 10.27
N ALA A 2 18.16 -19.25 9.64
CA ALA A 2 17.40 -18.61 8.56
C ALA A 2 16.57 -17.36 8.94
N ARG A 3 16.17 -17.19 10.21
CA ARG A 3 15.49 -15.98 10.71
C ARG A 3 16.46 -14.84 11.06
N THR A 4 17.70 -15.19 11.39
CA THR A 4 18.76 -14.22 11.72
C THR A 4 19.22 -13.53 10.45
N GLU A 5 19.44 -14.30 9.38
CA GLU A 5 19.80 -13.79 8.05
C GLU A 5 18.74 -12.85 7.46
N SER A 6 17.46 -13.16 7.63
CA SER A 6 16.36 -12.27 7.22
C SER A 6 16.33 -10.96 8.02
N ALA A 7 16.58 -11.02 9.33
CA ALA A 7 16.65 -9.84 10.19
C ALA A 7 17.88 -8.96 9.89
N GLU A 8 19.03 -9.58 9.60
CA GLU A 8 20.24 -8.90 9.16
C GLU A 8 20.01 -8.16 7.82
N ALA A 9 19.37 -8.82 6.85
CA ALA A 9 19.03 -8.20 5.57
C ALA A 9 18.05 -7.03 5.73
N GLN A 10 17.03 -7.18 6.58
CA GLN A 10 16.09 -6.11 6.92
C GLN A 10 16.80 -4.90 7.53
N LEU A 11 17.67 -5.13 8.51
CA LEU A 11 18.41 -4.07 9.17
C LEU A 11 19.34 -3.34 8.19
N ALA A 12 20.07 -4.10 7.37
CA ALA A 12 20.97 -3.54 6.37
C ALA A 12 20.24 -2.65 5.34
N GLU A 13 19.05 -3.06 4.89
CA GLU A 13 18.24 -2.22 4.00
C GLU A 13 17.75 -0.95 4.69
N LEU A 14 17.29 -1.03 5.94
CA LEU A 14 16.86 0.16 6.69
C LEU A 14 18.01 1.15 6.90
N GLU A 15 19.20 0.67 7.24
CA GLU A 15 20.39 1.52 7.39
C GLU A 15 20.81 2.15 6.06
N LEU A 16 20.73 1.42 4.96
CA LEU A 16 20.95 1.95 3.62
C LEU A 16 19.94 3.06 3.28
N LEU A 17 18.65 2.82 3.53
CA LEU A 17 17.60 3.81 3.30
C LEU A 17 17.82 5.06 4.15
N LEU A 18 18.14 4.92 5.43
CA LEU A 18 18.47 6.04 6.32
C LEU A 18 19.71 6.82 5.85
N SER A 19 20.68 6.16 5.22
CA SER A 19 21.84 6.82 4.62
C SER A 19 21.51 7.54 3.30
N MET A 20 20.57 7.00 2.51
CA MET A 20 20.16 7.58 1.22
C MET A 20 19.18 8.76 1.39
N PHE A 21 18.35 8.73 2.42
CA PHE A 21 17.35 9.75 2.74
C PHE A 21 17.67 10.39 4.11
N PRO A 22 18.66 11.31 4.17
CA PRO A 22 19.12 11.89 5.44
C PRO A 22 18.10 12.84 6.08
N SER A 23 17.14 13.34 5.31
CA SER A 23 16.12 14.27 5.79
C SER A 23 15.01 13.52 6.53
N GLN A 24 14.71 13.92 7.78
CA GLN A 24 13.59 13.35 8.54
C GLN A 24 12.21 13.57 7.90
N GLU A 25 12.10 14.53 6.98
CA GLU A 25 10.88 14.76 6.21
C GLU A 25 10.71 13.76 5.06
N GLU A 26 11.81 13.18 4.56
CA GLU A 26 11.85 12.26 3.41
C GLU A 26 11.63 10.81 3.82
N LEU A 27 12.20 10.39 4.96
CA LEU A 27 12.07 9.02 5.45
C LEU A 27 11.71 9.01 6.94
N GLU A 28 10.57 8.42 7.25
CA GLU A 28 10.10 8.17 8.61
C GLU A 28 10.11 6.66 8.85
N VAL A 29 10.87 6.19 9.84
CA VAL A 29 10.90 4.78 10.27
C VAL A 29 10.38 4.70 11.70
N GLU A 30 9.55 3.70 11.99
CA GLU A 30 9.06 3.48 13.36
C GLU A 30 10.24 3.16 14.30
N PRO A 31 10.53 4.01 15.31
CA PRO A 31 11.76 3.93 16.09
C PRO A 31 11.80 2.72 17.02
N VAL A 32 10.64 2.25 17.50
CA VAL A 32 10.56 1.10 18.41
C VAL A 32 10.89 -0.19 17.68
N ALA A 33 10.23 -0.43 16.54
CA ALA A 33 10.48 -1.62 15.73
C ALA A 33 11.90 -1.66 15.17
N TYR A 34 12.47 -0.52 14.78
CA TYR A 34 13.87 -0.42 14.37
C TYR A 34 14.83 -0.77 15.51
N ALA A 35 14.59 -0.27 16.73
CA ALA A 35 15.42 -0.57 17.89
C ALA A 35 15.34 -2.05 18.30
N GLU A 36 14.15 -2.66 18.27
CA GLU A 36 13.97 -4.11 18.53
C GLU A 36 14.73 -4.95 17.50
N LEU A 37 14.59 -4.64 16.20
CA LEU A 37 15.27 -5.36 15.13
C LEU A 37 16.79 -5.27 15.29
N ARG A 38 17.31 -4.07 15.60
CA ARG A 38 18.74 -3.84 15.82
C ARG A 38 19.25 -4.63 17.02
N ALA A 39 18.55 -4.57 18.15
CA ALA A 39 18.93 -5.29 19.37
C ALA A 39 18.97 -6.81 19.17
N TYR A 40 18.02 -7.34 18.40
CA TYR A 40 17.96 -8.76 18.03
C TYR A 40 19.13 -9.18 17.13
N VAL A 41 19.48 -8.37 16.12
CA VAL A 41 20.61 -8.64 15.22
C VAL A 41 21.97 -8.52 15.93
N GLU A 42 22.12 -7.52 16.81
CA GLU A 42 23.34 -7.32 17.61
C GLU A 42 23.49 -8.36 18.74
N GLY A 43 22.50 -9.23 18.93
CA GLY A 43 22.52 -10.30 19.95
C GLY A 43 22.33 -9.79 21.39
N THR A 44 21.80 -8.57 21.55
CA THR A 44 21.47 -8.00 22.87
C THR A 44 20.18 -8.58 23.42
N ASP A 45 19.26 -8.99 22.53
CA ASP A 45 17.99 -9.62 22.88
C ASP A 45 17.86 -10.99 22.19
N GLU A 46 17.52 -12.03 22.95
CA GLU A 46 17.40 -13.40 22.42
C GLU A 46 16.02 -13.67 21.79
N CYS A 47 15.04 -12.80 22.06
CA CYS A 47 13.69 -12.94 21.54
C CYS A 47 13.53 -12.25 20.18
N PRO A 48 12.82 -12.88 19.22
CA PRO A 48 12.54 -12.25 17.93
C PRO A 48 11.70 -10.98 18.12
N PRO A 49 11.86 -9.97 17.24
CA PRO A 49 11.12 -8.72 17.33
C PRO A 49 9.61 -9.01 17.29
N SER A 50 8.89 -8.37 18.22
CA SER A 50 7.44 -8.55 18.37
C SER A 50 6.67 -7.62 17.43
N THR A 51 7.31 -6.52 17.03
CA THR A 51 6.80 -5.50 16.12
C THR A 51 7.36 -5.68 14.72
N ARG A 52 6.59 -5.22 13.72
CA ARG A 52 7.01 -5.22 12.31
C ARG A 52 7.47 -3.81 11.96
N PRO A 53 8.71 -3.61 11.48
CA PRO A 53 9.17 -2.30 11.05
C PRO A 53 8.25 -1.72 9.97
N GLU A 54 7.69 -0.55 10.23
CA GLU A 54 6.99 0.28 9.25
C GLU A 54 7.88 1.47 8.89
N LEU A 55 7.99 1.74 7.59
CA LEU A 55 8.69 2.90 7.05
C LEU A 55 7.81 3.65 6.05
N CYS A 56 7.96 4.96 6.00
CA CYS A 56 7.26 5.85 5.09
C CYS A 56 8.29 6.72 4.36
N VAL A 57 8.39 6.55 3.04
CA VAL A 57 9.24 7.35 2.16
C VAL A 57 8.38 8.38 1.44
N LYS A 58 8.68 9.66 1.61
CA LYS A 58 8.11 10.75 0.79
C LYS A 58 8.99 10.96 -0.43
N ILE A 59 8.41 10.73 -1.59
CA ILE A 59 9.05 10.78 -2.90
C ILE A 59 8.50 11.98 -3.65
N ARG A 60 9.36 12.92 -4.02
CA ARG A 60 9.02 13.96 -4.99
C ARG A 60 9.30 13.44 -6.38
N THR A 61 8.27 13.34 -7.22
CA THR A 61 8.42 12.92 -8.62
C THR A 61 9.08 14.02 -9.44
N HIS A 62 9.58 13.67 -10.62
CA HIS A 62 10.13 14.63 -11.58
C HIS A 62 9.07 15.63 -12.10
N SER A 63 7.79 15.25 -12.07
CA SER A 63 6.64 16.12 -12.36
C SER A 63 6.28 17.07 -11.21
N GLY A 64 6.99 17.02 -10.07
CA GLY A 64 6.75 17.88 -8.91
C GLY A 64 5.60 17.43 -8.01
N VAL A 65 5.09 16.21 -8.19
CA VAL A 65 4.03 15.61 -7.37
C VAL A 65 4.66 14.88 -6.19
N ASP A 66 4.08 15.07 -5.00
CA ASP A 66 4.53 14.37 -3.79
C ASP A 66 3.76 13.04 -3.65
N VAL A 67 4.50 11.93 -3.66
CA VAL A 67 4.00 10.56 -3.47
C VAL A 67 4.57 10.00 -2.17
N SER A 68 3.77 9.34 -1.35
CA SER A 68 4.25 8.66 -0.15
C SER A 68 4.16 7.14 -0.32
N LEU A 69 5.27 6.45 -0.11
CA LEU A 69 5.37 5.00 -0.09
C LEU A 69 5.50 4.52 1.35
N SER A 70 4.51 3.80 1.86
CA SER A 70 4.59 3.13 3.16
C SER A 70 4.86 1.64 2.94
N CYS A 71 5.88 1.11 3.61
CA CYS A 71 6.24 -0.30 3.57
C CYS A 71 6.25 -0.87 5.00
N THR A 72 5.59 -2.01 5.19
CA THR A 72 5.70 -2.80 6.43
C THR A 72 6.46 -4.08 6.15
N TYR A 73 7.44 -4.42 6.99
CA TYR A 73 8.29 -5.59 6.81
C TYR A 73 7.70 -6.82 7.53
N PRO A 74 7.29 -7.87 6.79
CA PRO A 74 6.97 -9.16 7.37
C PRO A 74 8.23 -9.81 7.97
N SER A 75 8.06 -10.69 8.95
CA SER A 75 9.17 -11.41 9.58
C SER A 75 9.97 -12.30 8.61
N ASP A 76 9.37 -12.67 7.48
CA ASP A 76 10.00 -13.50 6.45
C ASP A 76 10.61 -12.68 5.28
N TYR A 77 10.49 -11.36 5.27
CA TYR A 77 11.16 -10.52 4.27
C TYR A 77 12.70 -10.62 4.44
N PRO A 78 13.50 -10.71 3.36
CA PRO A 78 13.18 -10.52 1.94
C PRO A 78 12.69 -11.76 1.15
N LYS A 79 12.34 -12.88 1.81
CA LYS A 79 11.81 -14.06 1.10
C LYS A 79 10.37 -13.84 0.59
N VAL A 80 9.60 -13.05 1.34
CA VAL A 80 8.26 -12.58 0.97
C VAL A 80 8.35 -11.08 0.77
N LEU A 81 7.64 -10.54 -0.23
CA LEU A 81 7.58 -9.10 -0.50
C LEU A 81 7.00 -8.33 0.70
N PRO A 82 7.40 -7.06 0.88
CA PRO A 82 6.87 -6.22 1.93
C PRO A 82 5.43 -5.81 1.61
N GLU A 83 4.67 -5.46 2.65
CA GLU A 83 3.33 -4.91 2.48
C GLU A 83 3.47 -3.44 2.06
N ILE A 84 3.10 -3.13 0.81
CA ILE A 84 3.29 -1.81 0.20
C ILE A 84 1.96 -1.07 0.08
N VAL A 85 1.95 0.18 0.55
CA VAL A 85 0.86 1.13 0.43
C VAL A 85 1.39 2.42 -0.19
N VAL A 86 0.91 2.76 -1.37
CA VAL A 86 1.24 4.03 -2.04
C VAL A 86 0.14 5.04 -1.77
N ARG A 87 0.49 6.31 -1.53
CA ARG A 87 -0.46 7.42 -1.39
C ARG A 87 -0.03 8.58 -2.28
N CYS A 88 -0.92 9.03 -3.15
CA CYS A 88 -0.71 10.21 -3.99
C CYS A 88 -2.01 11.00 -4.04
N GLY A 89 -1.94 12.31 -3.77
CA GLY A 89 -3.13 13.18 -3.74
C GLY A 89 -3.67 13.54 -5.13
N GLU A 90 -2.81 13.49 -6.15
CA GLU A 90 -3.10 13.94 -7.52
C GLU A 90 -3.62 12.80 -8.43
N LEU A 91 -3.51 11.55 -8.00
CA LEU A 91 -4.00 10.40 -8.77
C LEU A 91 -5.48 10.12 -8.47
N SER A 92 -6.25 9.89 -9.52
CA SER A 92 -7.59 9.29 -9.40
C SER A 92 -7.50 7.86 -8.88
N ARG A 93 -8.63 7.33 -8.37
CA ARG A 93 -8.71 5.96 -7.85
C ARG A 93 -8.33 4.91 -8.90
N ALA A 94 -8.84 5.02 -10.12
CA ALA A 94 -8.54 4.07 -11.19
C ALA A 94 -7.04 4.07 -11.52
N GLN A 95 -6.41 5.26 -11.61
CA GLN A 95 -4.98 5.39 -11.82
C GLN A 95 -4.17 4.80 -10.66
N HIS A 96 -4.61 5.05 -9.42
CA HIS A 96 -3.96 4.53 -8.22
C HIS A 96 -3.98 3.00 -8.18
N VAL A 97 -5.13 2.37 -8.48
CA VAL A 97 -5.26 0.91 -8.54
C VAL A 97 -4.36 0.33 -9.64
N CYS A 98 -4.33 0.93 -10.83
CA CYS A 98 -3.43 0.50 -11.91
C CYS A 98 -1.96 0.62 -11.49
N LEU A 99 -1.54 1.76 -10.96
CA LEU A 99 -0.17 2.01 -10.53
C LEU A 99 0.28 1.03 -9.44
N VAL A 100 -0.56 0.76 -8.43
CA VAL A 100 -0.23 -0.20 -7.37
C VAL A 100 -0.20 -1.64 -7.89
N SER A 101 -1.09 -1.99 -8.83
CA SER A 101 -1.08 -3.30 -9.49
C SER A 101 0.20 -3.52 -10.30
N ASP A 102 0.61 -2.52 -11.06
CA ASP A 102 1.80 -2.58 -11.92
C ASP A 102 3.07 -2.59 -11.07
N LEU A 103 3.14 -1.79 -9.99
CA LEU A 103 4.22 -1.84 -9.02
C LEU A 103 4.36 -3.24 -8.39
N ARG A 104 3.25 -3.85 -7.96
CA ARG A 104 3.27 -5.21 -7.38
C ARG A 104 3.74 -6.26 -8.38
N SER A 105 3.39 -6.09 -9.65
CA SER A 105 3.83 -6.97 -10.74
C SER A 105 5.33 -6.80 -11.00
N TYR A 106 5.80 -5.55 -11.09
CA TYR A 106 7.21 -5.20 -11.21
C TYR A 106 8.06 -5.82 -10.10
N LEU A 107 7.64 -5.69 -8.84
CA LEU A 107 8.38 -6.25 -7.70
C LEU A 107 8.40 -7.78 -7.71
N ARG A 108 7.34 -8.43 -8.21
CA ARG A 108 7.31 -9.90 -8.31
C ARG A 108 8.24 -10.41 -9.42
N GLU A 109 8.39 -9.65 -10.49
CA GLU A 109 9.23 -10.02 -11.65
C GLU A 109 10.70 -9.64 -11.45
N SER A 110 10.95 -8.49 -10.84
CA SER A 110 12.29 -7.90 -10.72
C SER A 110 13.04 -8.33 -9.47
N CYS A 111 12.32 -8.71 -8.40
CA CYS A 111 12.96 -9.05 -7.12
C CYS A 111 13.01 -10.56 -6.95
N THR A 112 14.22 -11.10 -6.94
CA THR A 112 14.45 -12.51 -6.68
C THR A 112 14.16 -12.82 -5.20
N ALA A 113 13.65 -14.01 -4.90
CA ALA A 113 13.40 -14.41 -3.52
C ALA A 113 14.68 -14.31 -2.68
N GLY A 114 14.68 -13.45 -1.67
CA GLY A 114 15.85 -13.18 -0.82
C GLY A 114 16.56 -11.84 -1.08
N GLU A 115 16.13 -11.06 -2.08
CA GLU A 115 16.67 -9.72 -2.34
C GLU A 115 15.76 -8.62 -1.79
N VAL A 116 16.39 -7.56 -1.28
CA VAL A 116 15.69 -6.39 -0.75
C VAL A 116 15.20 -5.49 -1.90
N CYS A 117 14.02 -4.88 -1.76
CA CYS A 117 13.31 -4.30 -2.90
C CYS A 117 12.69 -2.91 -2.68
N VAL A 118 12.85 -2.29 -1.51
CA VAL A 118 12.19 -1.01 -1.22
C VAL A 118 12.75 0.12 -2.08
N LEU A 119 14.08 0.15 -2.29
CA LEU A 119 14.69 1.14 -3.19
C LEU A 119 14.19 0.99 -4.63
N SER A 120 14.11 -0.24 -5.14
CA SER A 120 13.56 -0.52 -6.46
C SER A 120 12.10 -0.05 -6.59
N ALA A 121 11.30 -0.20 -5.53
CA ALA A 121 9.94 0.33 -5.49
C ALA A 121 9.91 1.86 -5.53
N VAL A 122 10.80 2.54 -4.80
CA VAL A 122 10.93 4.00 -4.79
C VAL A 122 11.32 4.53 -6.18
N ASP A 123 12.32 3.91 -6.82
CA ASP A 123 12.79 4.31 -8.15
C ASP A 123 11.71 4.07 -9.21
N TRP A 124 11.06 2.91 -9.18
CA TRP A 124 9.96 2.60 -10.10
C TRP A 124 8.83 3.61 -9.98
N LEU A 125 8.44 3.99 -8.75
CA LEU A 125 7.43 5.02 -8.51
C LEU A 125 7.88 6.39 -9.05
N ARG A 126 9.13 6.77 -8.83
CA ARG A 126 9.67 8.05 -9.32
C ARG A 126 9.59 8.14 -10.85
N ASP A 127 9.82 7.03 -11.54
CA ASP A 127 9.84 6.97 -13.00
C ASP A 127 8.44 6.86 -13.58
N HIS A 128 7.56 5.99 -13.07
CA HIS A 128 6.29 5.69 -13.73
C HIS A 128 5.12 6.55 -13.27
N THR A 129 5.20 7.25 -12.13
CA THR A 129 4.04 8.02 -11.60
C THR A 129 3.50 9.06 -12.60
N HIS A 130 4.37 9.70 -13.39
CA HIS A 130 3.96 10.71 -14.37
C HIS A 130 3.05 10.16 -15.48
N GLU A 131 3.31 8.94 -15.94
CA GLU A 131 2.53 8.30 -17.02
C GLU A 131 1.06 8.13 -16.61
N TYR A 132 0.83 7.83 -15.33
CA TYR A 132 -0.53 7.71 -14.80
C TYR A 132 -1.19 9.07 -14.60
N LEU A 133 -0.43 10.11 -14.25
CA LEU A 133 -0.94 11.49 -14.13
C LEU A 133 -1.37 12.05 -15.50
N GLU A 134 -0.52 11.91 -16.51
CA GLU A 134 -0.77 12.41 -17.87
C GLU A 134 -1.93 11.70 -18.58
N LYS A 135 -2.24 10.46 -18.18
CA LYS A 135 -3.37 9.69 -18.71
C LYS A 135 -4.74 10.36 -18.48
N ASN A 136 -4.82 11.39 -17.64
CA ASN A 136 -6.05 12.12 -17.34
C ASN A 136 -6.37 13.27 -18.30
N ASP A 137 -5.39 13.82 -19.03
CA ASP A 137 -5.62 15.01 -19.86
C ASP A 137 -6.32 14.71 -21.21
N GLY A 138 -6.67 13.46 -21.48
CA GLY A 138 -7.25 13.03 -22.76
C GLY A 138 -8.52 12.18 -22.68
N ALA A 139 -9.11 11.96 -21.51
CA ALA A 139 -10.22 11.01 -21.36
C ALA A 139 -11.41 11.56 -20.55
N ASP A 140 -11.93 12.72 -20.98
CA ASP A 140 -13.33 13.08 -20.78
C ASP A 140 -13.98 13.30 -22.16
N ASP A 141 -14.18 12.20 -22.90
CA ASP A 141 -15.30 11.94 -23.82
C ASP A 141 -15.07 10.57 -24.48
N GLY A 142 -15.95 9.59 -24.26
CA GLY A 142 -15.73 8.27 -24.88
C GLY A 142 -16.57 7.12 -24.35
N THR A 143 -17.82 7.09 -24.78
CA THR A 143 -18.73 5.94 -24.62
C THR A 143 -18.16 4.65 -25.25
N LYS A 144 -18.23 3.53 -24.49
CA LYS A 144 -18.13 2.10 -24.89
C LYS A 144 -16.78 1.50 -25.28
N GLY A 145 -16.44 0.40 -24.60
CA GLY A 145 -15.52 -0.63 -25.10
C GLY A 145 -15.40 -1.81 -24.14
N ALA A 146 -16.28 -2.80 -24.31
CA ALA A 146 -16.34 -4.02 -23.51
C ALA A 146 -15.03 -4.83 -23.56
N THR A 147 -14.59 -5.33 -22.41
CA THR A 147 -13.82 -6.57 -22.33
C THR A 147 -14.15 -7.26 -21.00
N GLU A 148 -15.42 -7.66 -20.88
CA GLU A 148 -15.85 -8.58 -19.82
C GLU A 148 -15.16 -9.92 -20.05
N THR A 149 -14.12 -10.17 -19.27
CA THR A 149 -13.67 -11.54 -19.01
C THR A 149 -14.80 -12.18 -18.20
N GLN A 150 -15.45 -13.19 -18.78
CA GLN A 150 -16.55 -13.93 -18.16
C GLN A 150 -16.08 -14.69 -16.91
N SER A 151 -15.85 -14.00 -15.81
CA SER A 151 -15.90 -14.58 -14.47
C SER A 151 -17.36 -14.55 -14.03
N ALA A 152 -17.89 -15.68 -13.55
CA ALA A 152 -19.25 -15.76 -13.03
C ALA A 152 -19.53 -14.55 -12.12
N GLU A 153 -20.57 -13.77 -12.44
CA GLU A 153 -20.93 -12.58 -11.67
C GLU A 153 -21.46 -13.03 -10.30
N ILE A 154 -20.55 -13.17 -9.34
CA ILE A 154 -20.91 -13.55 -7.97
C ILE A 154 -21.37 -12.29 -7.26
N PHE A 155 -22.61 -12.31 -6.79
CA PHE A 155 -23.12 -11.27 -5.90
C PHE A 155 -22.60 -11.51 -4.49
N THR A 156 -21.89 -10.54 -3.92
CA THR A 156 -21.22 -10.65 -2.61
C THR A 156 -21.74 -9.58 -1.67
N ARG A 157 -21.77 -9.89 -0.36
CA ARG A 157 -22.02 -8.95 0.71
C ARG A 157 -20.85 -8.96 1.69
N LEU A 158 -20.19 -7.82 1.85
CA LEU A 158 -19.11 -7.64 2.81
C LEU A 158 -19.61 -6.94 4.08
N TRP A 159 -19.18 -7.47 5.22
CA TRP A 159 -19.40 -6.90 6.54
C TRP A 159 -18.07 -6.39 7.09
N ILE A 160 -17.93 -5.07 7.12
CA ILE A 160 -16.71 -4.39 7.50
C ILE A 160 -16.88 -3.84 8.91
N TYR A 161 -16.07 -4.37 9.82
CA TYR A 161 -16.02 -3.92 11.20
C TYR A 161 -14.86 -2.95 11.39
N SER A 162 -15.16 -1.76 11.90
CA SER A 162 -14.16 -0.76 12.27
C SER A 162 -14.30 -0.43 13.75
N HIS A 163 -13.16 -0.32 14.45
CA HIS A 163 -13.16 0.12 15.85
C HIS A 163 -13.88 1.47 16.04
N HIS A 164 -13.72 2.40 15.09
CA HIS A 164 -14.40 3.70 15.09
C HIS A 164 -14.65 4.23 13.66
N ILE A 165 -15.79 4.89 13.45
CA ILE A 165 -16.08 5.68 12.23
C ILE A 165 -16.64 7.05 12.64
N TYR A 166 -15.78 7.92 13.15
CA TYR A 166 -16.16 9.28 13.58
C TYR A 166 -15.80 10.37 12.58
N ASN A 167 -14.67 10.20 11.89
CA ASN A 167 -14.14 11.18 10.96
C ASN A 167 -15.18 11.51 9.87
N LYS A 168 -15.51 12.80 9.71
CA LYS A 168 -16.47 13.29 8.71
C LYS A 168 -16.02 12.93 7.29
N THR A 169 -14.73 13.04 7.01
CA THR A 169 -14.13 12.65 5.72
C THR A 169 -14.30 11.15 5.50
N LYS A 170 -13.97 10.31 6.50
CA LYS A 170 -14.15 8.85 6.37
C LYS A 170 -15.61 8.47 6.07
N ARG A 171 -16.58 9.13 6.73
CA ARG A 171 -18.01 8.92 6.47
C ARG A 171 -18.41 9.32 5.06
N LYS A 172 -17.89 10.45 4.57
CA LYS A 172 -18.16 10.94 3.22
C LYS A 172 -17.58 9.97 2.18
N ASN A 173 -16.32 9.57 2.35
CA ASN A 173 -15.64 8.65 1.44
C ASN A 173 -16.37 7.29 1.36
N ILE A 174 -16.82 6.73 2.50
CA ILE A 174 -17.60 5.48 2.51
C ILE A 174 -18.85 5.58 1.61
N LEU A 175 -19.56 6.70 1.66
CA LEU A 175 -20.76 6.90 0.85
C LEU A 175 -20.44 7.18 -0.61
N GLU A 176 -19.41 7.99 -0.89
CA GLU A 176 -18.98 8.30 -2.25
C GLU A 176 -18.46 7.06 -2.97
N TRP A 177 -17.61 6.26 -2.32
CA TRP A 177 -17.07 5.04 -2.91
C TRP A 177 -18.13 3.98 -3.17
N ALA A 178 -19.11 3.82 -2.27
CA ALA A 178 -20.21 2.90 -2.49
C ALA A 178 -21.04 3.33 -3.72
N LYS A 179 -21.25 4.64 -3.90
CA LYS A 179 -22.00 5.18 -5.03
C LYS A 179 -21.24 5.04 -6.35
N GLU A 180 -19.94 5.32 -6.36
CA GLU A 180 -19.06 5.17 -7.53
C GLU A 180 -19.03 3.72 -8.03
N LEU A 181 -18.98 2.75 -7.11
CA LEU A 181 -18.94 1.32 -7.43
C LEU A 181 -20.32 0.69 -7.63
N HIS A 182 -21.39 1.49 -7.65
CA HIS A 182 -22.77 1.03 -7.74
C HIS A 182 -23.15 -0.04 -6.70
N LEU A 183 -22.54 0.04 -5.51
CA LEU A 183 -22.81 -0.86 -4.39
C LEU A 183 -23.98 -0.34 -3.56
N THR A 184 -24.77 -1.27 -3.03
CA THR A 184 -25.83 -0.96 -2.06
C THR A 184 -25.40 -1.36 -0.66
N GLY A 185 -26.15 -0.94 0.37
CA GLY A 185 -25.87 -1.30 1.76
C GLY A 185 -26.05 -0.13 2.72
N PHE A 186 -25.30 -0.12 3.81
CA PHE A 186 -25.42 0.90 4.86
C PHE A 186 -24.11 1.12 5.62
N SER A 187 -23.98 2.31 6.22
CA SER A 187 -22.91 2.64 7.16
C SER A 187 -23.52 3.11 8.48
N MET A 188 -23.16 2.44 9.57
CA MET A 188 -23.49 2.81 10.94
C MET A 188 -22.24 3.42 11.59
N PRO A 189 -22.07 4.76 11.55
CA PRO A 189 -20.95 5.41 12.21
C PRO A 189 -21.08 5.32 13.73
N GLY A 190 -20.00 4.95 14.42
CA GLY A 190 -20.03 4.74 15.87
C GLY A 190 -18.76 4.12 16.44
N LYS A 191 -18.89 3.55 17.65
CA LYS A 191 -17.90 2.74 18.37
C LYS A 191 -18.57 1.46 18.90
N PRO A 192 -18.51 0.34 18.17
CA PRO A 192 -17.85 0.18 16.88
C PRO A 192 -18.62 0.81 15.73
N GLY A 193 -17.92 1.10 14.63
CA GLY A 193 -18.54 1.45 13.37
C GLY A 193 -18.69 0.22 12.49
N VAL A 194 -19.83 0.08 11.84
CA VAL A 194 -20.13 -1.06 10.95
C VAL A 194 -20.49 -0.54 9.57
N VAL A 195 -19.92 -1.15 8.53
CA VAL A 195 -20.30 -0.89 7.15
C VAL A 195 -20.70 -2.22 6.50
N CYS A 196 -21.86 -2.22 5.85
CA CYS A 196 -22.29 -3.31 4.99
C CYS A 196 -22.33 -2.78 3.56
N VAL A 197 -21.66 -3.48 2.65
CA VAL A 197 -21.77 -3.23 1.20
C VAL A 197 -22.13 -4.52 0.50
N GLU A 198 -22.97 -4.43 -0.52
CA GLU A 198 -23.40 -5.56 -1.34
C GLU A 198 -23.47 -5.17 -2.82
N GLY A 199 -23.11 -6.11 -3.68
CA GLY A 199 -23.00 -5.89 -5.11
C GLY A 199 -22.19 -6.99 -5.80
N LEU A 200 -21.65 -6.70 -6.98
CA LEU A 200 -20.73 -7.61 -7.67
C LEU A 200 -19.47 -7.85 -6.82
N GLN A 201 -18.96 -9.08 -6.82
CA GLN A 201 -17.80 -9.47 -6.02
C GLN A 201 -16.59 -8.57 -6.28
N ALA A 202 -16.26 -8.32 -7.56
CA ALA A 202 -15.15 -7.44 -7.92
C ALA A 202 -15.30 -6.03 -7.34
N ALA A 203 -16.51 -5.45 -7.40
CA ALA A 203 -16.78 -4.14 -6.85
C ALA A 203 -16.74 -4.13 -5.31
N CYS A 204 -17.22 -5.20 -4.65
CA CYS A 204 -17.13 -5.33 -3.19
C CYS A 204 -15.68 -5.47 -2.73
N GLU A 205 -14.89 -6.29 -3.40
CA GLU A 205 -13.45 -6.44 -3.15
C GLU A 205 -12.73 -5.11 -3.38
N GLU A 206 -13.05 -4.38 -4.45
CA GLU A 206 -12.51 -3.06 -4.74
C GLU A 206 -12.88 -2.01 -3.69
N PHE A 207 -14.06 -2.10 -3.08
CA PHE A 207 -14.50 -1.19 -2.01
C PHE A 207 -13.66 -1.32 -0.73
N TRP A 208 -13.07 -2.50 -0.48
CA TRP A 208 -12.35 -2.81 0.76
C TRP A 208 -10.88 -3.22 0.57
N ALA A 209 -10.36 -3.11 -0.66
CA ALA A 209 -8.94 -3.25 -0.98
C ALA A 209 -8.13 -2.05 -0.43
#